data_AF-A0A497JTV9-F1
#
_entry.id   AF-A0A497JTV9-F1
#
_cell.length_a   1.000
_cell.length_b   1.000
_cell.length_c   1.000
_cell.angle_alpha   90.00
_cell.angle_beta   90.00
_cell.angle_gamma   90.00
#
_symmetry.space_group_name_H-M   'P 1'
#
loop_
_entity.id
_entity.type
_entity.pdbx_description
1 polymer ?
#
loop_
_entity_poly.entity_id
_entity_poly.type
_entity_poly.pdbx_seq_one_letter_code
_entity_poly.pdbx_strand_id
1 'polypeptide(L)'
;MSDPERMSAVDFIISVLREHEKNLDSLIEKLNVVSKSLSEFAINKRRHEGQIRYEGSGIIHIMCKDWEEFRELSRNADTLSFTLDGELRIMALHGNIIYEYRESIPEHMEHLECGVPIYFQAQLNPERIRKFLMRELNASNKKVIHGEIRFSP
;
A
#
# COMPACT_ATOMS: atom_id res chain seq x y z
N MET A 1 -62.53 -1.66 5.67
CA MET A 1 -61.61 -0.52 5.51
C MET A 1 -62.26 0.44 4.54
N SER A 2 -62.45 1.67 4.97
CA SER A 2 -63.15 2.70 4.21
C SER A 2 -62.18 3.26 3.17
N ASP A 3 -62.63 3.54 1.94
CA ASP A 3 -61.80 4.19 0.90
C ASP A 3 -61.00 5.42 1.38
N PRO A 4 -61.48 6.29 2.30
CA PRO A 4 -60.66 7.39 2.84
C PRO A 4 -59.43 6.94 3.65
N GLU A 5 -59.49 5.81 4.35
CA GLU A 5 -58.35 5.30 5.14
C GLU A 5 -57.25 4.77 4.23
N ARG A 6 -57.63 4.16 3.10
CA ARG A 6 -56.69 3.67 2.08
C ARG A 6 -55.99 4.83 1.38
N MET A 7 -56.71 5.90 1.08
CA MET A 7 -56.13 7.11 0.49
C MET A 7 -55.11 7.75 1.45
N SER A 8 -55.47 7.88 2.73
CA SER A 8 -54.59 8.44 3.77
C SER A 8 -53.30 7.63 3.95
N ALA A 9 -53.38 6.29 3.92
CA ALA A 9 -52.20 5.43 4.00
C ALA A 9 -51.26 5.59 2.79
N VAL A 10 -51.81 5.79 1.60
CA VAL A 10 -51.03 6.03 0.37
C VAL A 10 -50.34 7.39 0.43
N ASP A 11 -51.04 8.44 0.86
CA ASP A 11 -50.45 9.78 1.03
C ASP A 11 -49.30 9.78 2.04
N PHE A 12 -49.46 9.03 3.14
CA PHE A 12 -48.39 8.83 4.12
C PHE A 12 -47.16 8.15 3.49
N ILE A 13 -47.37 7.05 2.75
CA ILE A 13 -46.28 6.35 2.05
C ILE A 13 -45.57 7.28 1.07
N ILE A 14 -46.31 8.07 0.29
CA ILE A 14 -45.73 9.02 -0.68
C ILE A 14 -44.87 10.07 0.05
N SER A 15 -45.33 10.59 1.18
CA SER A 15 -44.57 11.56 1.97
C SER A 15 -43.25 10.99 2.51
N VAL A 16 -43.28 9.76 3.02
CA VAL A 16 -42.07 9.06 3.50
C VAL A 16 -41.11 8.81 2.35
N LEU A 17 -41.60 8.33 1.21
CA LEU A 17 -40.75 8.09 0.04
C LEU A 17 -40.08 9.38 -0.47
N ARG A 18 -40.81 10.50 -0.49
CA ARG A 18 -40.24 11.81 -0.84
C ARG A 18 -39.16 12.28 0.13
N GLU A 19 -39.34 12.06 1.43
CA GLU A 19 -38.33 12.38 2.45
C GLU A 19 -37.06 11.54 2.24
N HIS A 20 -37.22 10.25 1.92
CA HIS A 20 -36.10 9.36 1.63
C HIS A 20 -35.34 9.75 0.37
N GLU A 21 -36.04 10.12 -0.71
CA GLU A 21 -35.45 10.64 -1.95
C GLU A 21 -34.56 11.86 -1.66
N LYS A 22 -35.09 12.83 -0.91
CA LYS A 22 -34.35 14.03 -0.50
C LYS A 22 -33.12 13.72 0.36
N ASN A 23 -33.23 12.74 1.26
CA ASN A 23 -32.11 12.32 2.10
C ASN A 23 -31.00 11.66 1.28
N LEU A 24 -31.36 10.84 0.28
CA LEU A 24 -30.39 10.24 -0.64
C LEU A 24 -29.69 11.30 -1.48
N ASP A 25 -30.41 12.29 -2.00
CA ASP A 25 -29.81 13.42 -2.73
C ASP A 25 -28.76 14.15 -1.90
N SER A 26 -29.07 14.41 -0.62
CA SER A 26 -28.12 15.06 0.30
C SER A 26 -26.89 14.20 0.59
N LEU A 27 -27.05 12.88 0.71
CA LEU A 27 -25.92 11.95 0.90
C LEU A 27 -25.01 11.91 -0.34
N ILE A 28 -25.61 11.92 -1.54
CA ILE A 28 -24.86 11.97 -2.80
C ILE A 28 -24.03 13.26 -2.89
N GLU A 29 -24.62 14.40 -2.53
CA GLU A 29 -23.91 15.68 -2.52
C GLU A 29 -22.72 15.67 -1.56
N LYS A 30 -22.91 15.18 -0.33
CA LYS A 30 -21.83 15.04 0.66
C LYS A 30 -20.71 14.12 0.19
N LEU A 31 -21.06 12.98 -0.43
CA LEU A 31 -20.07 12.06 -1.00
C LEU A 31 -19.28 12.70 -2.14
N ASN A 32 -19.94 13.49 -3.00
CA ASN A 32 -19.26 14.23 -4.06
C ASN A 32 -18.27 15.26 -3.51
N VAL A 33 -18.63 15.97 -2.43
CA VAL A 33 -17.71 16.89 -1.74
C VAL A 33 -16.50 16.15 -1.19
N VAL A 34 -16.70 15.03 -0.48
CA VAL A 34 -15.59 14.22 0.06
C VAL A 34 -14.70 13.67 -1.06
N SER A 35 -15.30 13.17 -2.14
CA SER A 35 -14.60 12.67 -3.32
C SER A 35 -13.75 13.76 -3.98
N LYS A 36 -14.31 14.97 -4.13
CA LYS A 36 -13.60 16.13 -4.67
C LYS A 36 -12.43 16.53 -3.77
N SER A 37 -12.64 16.66 -2.47
CA SER A 37 -11.56 16.95 -1.52
C SER A 37 -10.45 15.90 -1.61
N LEU A 38 -10.79 14.60 -1.64
CA LEU A 38 -9.80 13.53 -1.77
C LEU A 38 -9.03 13.62 -3.10
N SER A 39 -9.72 13.98 -4.18
CA SER A 39 -9.10 14.21 -5.49
C SER A 39 -8.14 15.40 -5.47
N GLU A 40 -8.50 16.49 -4.79
CA GLU A 40 -7.66 17.68 -4.61
C GLU A 40 -6.43 17.34 -3.75
N PHE A 41 -6.60 16.58 -2.67
CA PHE A 41 -5.48 16.03 -1.89
C PHE A 41 -4.55 15.15 -2.73
N ALA A 42 -5.11 14.28 -3.58
CA ALA A 42 -4.31 13.42 -4.46
C ALA A 42 -3.57 14.22 -5.55
N ILE A 43 -4.17 15.28 -6.10
CA ILE A 43 -3.52 16.19 -7.06
C ILE A 43 -2.42 17.01 -6.38
N ASN A 44 -2.68 17.51 -5.17
CA ASN A 44 -1.70 18.28 -4.40
C ASN A 44 -0.51 17.42 -3.96
N LYS A 45 -0.73 16.14 -3.64
CA LYS A 45 0.36 15.18 -3.42
C LYS A 45 1.24 15.01 -4.67
N ARG A 46 0.63 14.85 -5.85
CA ARG A 46 1.37 14.79 -7.14
C ARG A 46 2.10 16.09 -7.48
N ARG A 47 1.57 17.24 -7.08
CA ARG A 47 2.24 18.54 -7.25
C ARG A 47 3.43 18.70 -6.31
N HIS A 48 3.34 18.21 -5.08
CA HIS A 48 4.47 18.22 -4.14
C HIS A 48 5.57 17.21 -4.54
N GLU A 49 5.21 16.11 -5.19
CA GLU A 49 6.15 15.16 -5.82
C GLU A 49 6.72 15.69 -7.15
N GLY A 50 5.98 16.52 -7.89
CA GLY A 50 6.39 17.09 -9.18
C GLY A 50 7.21 18.39 -9.11
N GLN A 51 7.38 18.98 -7.92
CA GLN A 51 8.03 20.29 -7.76
C GLN A 51 9.41 20.23 -7.07
N ILE A 52 9.99 19.04 -6.92
CA ILE A 52 11.45 18.94 -6.76
C ILE A 52 12.06 18.55 -8.10
N ARG A 53 12.22 19.55 -8.96
CA ARG A 53 13.17 19.48 -10.07
C ARG A 53 14.57 19.46 -9.45
N TYR A 54 15.08 18.28 -9.14
CA TYR A 54 16.49 18.10 -8.85
C TYR A 54 17.26 18.33 -10.16
N GLU A 55 17.83 19.53 -10.32
CA GLU A 55 18.81 19.89 -11.34
C GLU A 55 20.17 19.15 -11.18
N GLY A 56 20.17 17.94 -10.64
CA GLY A 56 21.35 17.11 -10.45
C GLY A 56 21.06 15.67 -10.84
N SER A 57 21.74 15.19 -11.89
CA SER A 57 21.72 13.82 -12.41
C SER A 57 22.31 12.81 -11.43
N GLY A 58 21.68 12.63 -10.27
CA GLY A 58 22.10 11.69 -9.24
C GLY A 58 20.91 10.89 -8.71
N ILE A 59 21.11 9.59 -8.58
CA ILE A 59 20.19 8.70 -7.87
C ILE A 59 20.44 8.88 -6.38
N ILE A 60 19.38 9.19 -5.63
CA ILE A 60 19.45 9.34 -4.18
C ILE A 60 19.13 8.00 -3.55
N HIS A 61 20.02 7.49 -2.72
CA HIS A 61 19.85 6.21 -2.04
C HIS A 61 19.62 6.43 -0.54
N ILE A 62 18.48 5.97 -0.01
CA ILE A 62 18.05 6.15 1.38
C ILE A 62 17.89 4.78 2.03
N MET A 63 18.62 4.53 3.11
CA MET A 63 18.53 3.29 3.88
C MET A 63 17.60 3.50 5.08
N CYS A 64 16.44 2.84 5.04
CA CYS A 64 15.44 2.85 6.11
C CYS A 64 15.82 1.80 7.16
N LYS A 65 15.88 2.21 8.43
CA LYS A 65 16.15 1.30 9.55
C LYS A 65 14.88 0.65 10.09
N ASP A 66 13.75 1.33 9.91
CA ASP A 66 12.44 0.87 10.35
C ASP A 66 11.61 0.38 9.16
N TRP A 67 10.89 -0.72 9.37
CA TRP A 67 10.04 -1.31 8.33
C TRP A 67 8.85 -0.42 7.99
N GLU A 68 8.21 0.21 8.98
CA GLU A 68 7.04 1.04 8.73
C GLU A 68 7.44 2.31 7.98
N GLU A 69 8.58 2.91 8.32
CA GLU A 69 9.17 4.02 7.56
C GLU A 69 9.42 3.63 6.09
N PHE A 70 10.07 2.49 5.84
CA PHE A 70 10.28 1.98 4.49
C PHE A 70 8.95 1.78 3.75
N ARG A 71 7.97 1.15 4.43
CA ARG A 71 6.67 0.80 3.86
C ARG A 71 5.89 2.05 3.44
N GLU A 72 5.90 3.10 4.26
CA GLU A 72 5.24 4.36 3.94
C GLU A 72 5.88 5.07 2.75
N LEU A 73 7.21 5.12 2.68
CA LEU A 73 7.97 5.77 1.61
C LEU A 73 7.91 4.99 0.28
N SER A 74 7.83 3.68 0.36
CA SER A 74 7.86 2.76 -0.79
C SER A 74 6.46 2.45 -1.35
N ARG A 75 5.41 3.00 -0.75
CA ARG A 75 4.04 2.77 -1.20
C ARG A 75 3.85 3.23 -2.64
N ASN A 76 3.36 2.32 -3.48
CA ASN A 76 3.17 2.55 -4.92
C ASN A 76 4.47 2.87 -5.68
N ALA A 77 5.62 2.37 -5.22
CA ALA A 77 6.90 2.48 -5.93
C ALA A 77 6.80 2.05 -7.42
N ASP A 78 7.67 2.62 -8.24
CA ASP A 78 7.77 2.32 -9.67
C ASP A 78 8.25 0.90 -9.90
N THR A 79 9.23 0.46 -9.12
CA THR A 79 9.77 -0.89 -9.16
C THR A 79 10.20 -1.29 -7.76
N LEU A 80 9.91 -2.53 -7.41
CA LEU A 80 10.41 -3.17 -6.20
C LEU A 80 11.34 -4.30 -6.61
N SER A 81 12.47 -4.41 -5.92
CA SER A 81 13.32 -5.58 -6.01
C SER A 81 13.61 -6.13 -4.63
N PHE A 82 13.82 -7.44 -4.56
CA PHE A 82 14.29 -8.06 -3.33
C PHE A 82 15.31 -9.17 -3.62
N THR A 83 16.24 -9.36 -2.69
CA THR A 83 17.24 -10.41 -2.72
C THR A 83 17.32 -11.11 -1.37
N LEU A 84 17.73 -12.38 -1.40
CA LEU A 84 17.94 -13.22 -0.24
C LEU A 84 19.37 -13.75 -0.29
N ASP A 85 20.31 -13.02 0.30
CA ASP A 85 21.73 -13.39 0.35
C ASP A 85 22.26 -13.15 1.77
N GLY A 86 21.98 -14.10 2.67
CA GLY A 86 22.24 -13.98 4.12
C GLY A 86 21.30 -13.03 4.87
N GLU A 87 20.86 -11.96 4.20
CA GLU A 87 19.87 -10.99 4.66
C GLU A 87 18.73 -10.87 3.63
N LEU A 88 17.54 -10.50 4.10
CA LEU A 88 16.49 -9.98 3.26
C LEU A 88 16.81 -8.53 2.93
N ARG A 89 17.06 -8.23 1.66
CA ARG A 89 17.20 -6.86 1.17
C ARG A 89 16.02 -6.54 0.26
N ILE A 90 15.40 -5.39 0.48
CA ILE A 90 14.27 -4.90 -0.30
C ILE A 90 14.61 -3.49 -0.77
N MET A 91 14.48 -3.24 -2.07
CA MET A 91 14.71 -1.94 -2.69
C MET A 91 13.45 -1.46 -3.39
N ALA A 92 13.14 -0.19 -3.25
CA ALA A 92 12.00 0.46 -3.88
C ALA A 92 12.48 1.69 -4.66
N LEU A 93 12.32 1.65 -5.98
CA LEU A 93 12.56 2.79 -6.85
C LEU A 93 11.31 3.65 -6.93
N HIS A 94 11.44 4.92 -6.59
CA HIS A 94 10.37 5.92 -6.71
C HIS A 94 10.95 7.20 -7.31
N GLY A 95 10.72 7.42 -8.61
CA GLY A 95 11.38 8.50 -9.35
C GLY A 95 12.91 8.34 -9.40
N ASN A 96 13.64 9.28 -8.83
CA ASN A 96 15.11 9.26 -8.72
C ASN A 96 15.62 8.80 -7.34
N ILE A 97 14.71 8.39 -6.45
CA ILE A 97 15.02 7.95 -5.09
C ILE A 97 14.89 6.44 -5.00
N ILE A 98 15.82 5.83 -4.29
CA ILE A 98 15.77 4.43 -3.92
C ILE A 98 15.69 4.36 -2.41
N TYR A 99 14.64 3.72 -1.94
CA TYR A 99 14.53 3.30 -0.56
C TYR A 99 15.05 1.87 -0.44
N GLU A 100 15.88 1.62 0.55
CA GLU A 100 16.41 0.30 0.86
C GLU A 100 16.06 -0.07 2.30
N TYR A 101 15.55 -1.28 2.49
CA TYR A 101 15.36 -1.92 3.79
C TYR A 101 16.11 -3.24 3.84
N ARG A 102 16.73 -3.53 4.98
CA ARG A 102 17.49 -4.77 5.20
C ARG A 102 17.10 -5.40 6.52
N GLU A 103 16.98 -6.72 6.51
CA GLU A 103 16.64 -7.51 7.69
C GLU A 103 17.42 -8.82 7.68
N SER A 104 18.08 -9.14 8.79
CA SER A 104 18.81 -10.40 8.94
C SER A 104 17.85 -11.58 8.98
N ILE A 105 18.18 -12.67 8.28
CA ILE A 105 17.38 -13.88 8.32
C ILE A 105 17.62 -14.56 9.68
N PRO A 106 16.58 -14.89 10.47
CA PRO A 106 16.76 -15.54 11.76
C PRO A 106 17.47 -16.89 11.62
N GLU A 107 18.52 -17.06 12.43
CA GLU A 107 19.24 -18.31 12.62
C GLU A 107 18.96 -18.81 14.05
N HIS A 108 18.59 -20.08 14.18
CA HIS A 108 18.32 -20.73 15.45
C HIS A 108 19.28 -21.89 15.65
N MET A 109 19.93 -21.96 16.81
CA MET A 109 20.88 -23.02 17.13
C MET A 109 20.31 -23.89 18.25
N GLU A 110 20.25 -25.20 18.01
CA GLU A 110 19.88 -26.19 19.02
C GLU A 110 20.99 -27.24 19.19
N HIS A 111 20.85 -28.09 20.20
CA HIS A 111 21.71 -29.23 20.40
C HIS A 111 20.87 -30.51 20.35
N LEU A 112 21.37 -31.52 19.63
CA LEU A 112 20.83 -32.87 19.72
C LEU A 112 21.07 -33.45 21.11
N GLU A 113 20.32 -34.49 21.47
CA GLU A 113 20.51 -35.22 22.74
C GLU A 113 21.94 -35.74 22.93
N CYS A 114 22.66 -36.01 21.83
CA CYS A 114 24.06 -36.42 21.83
C CYS A 114 25.06 -35.25 21.95
N GLY A 115 24.59 -34.01 22.12
CA GLY A 115 25.41 -32.81 22.29
C GLY A 115 25.90 -32.16 20.99
N VAL A 116 25.52 -32.69 19.82
CA VAL A 116 25.91 -32.12 18.52
C VAL A 116 25.07 -30.87 18.22
N PRO A 117 25.68 -29.70 17.94
CA PRO A 117 24.94 -28.51 17.58
C PRO A 117 24.31 -28.62 16.19
N ILE A 118 23.07 -28.14 16.05
CA ILE A 118 22.35 -28.00 14.78
C ILE A 118 21.99 -26.53 14.58
N TYR A 119 22.22 -26.04 13.36
CA TYR A 119 21.83 -24.71 12.93
C TYR A 119 20.61 -24.80 12.00
N PHE A 120 19.53 -24.12 12.38
CA PHE A 120 18.33 -23.95 11.58
C PHE A 120 18.32 -22.53 11.01
N GLN A 121 18.29 -22.43 9.68
CA GLN A 121 18.07 -21.16 9.01
C GLN A 121 16.64 -21.13 8.46
N ALA A 122 15.94 -20.01 8.66
CA ALA A 122 14.60 -19.84 8.13
C ALA A 122 14.61 -20.00 6.60
N GLN A 123 13.85 -20.97 6.08
CA GLN A 123 13.70 -21.21 4.64
C GLN A 123 12.70 -20.22 4.06
N LEU A 124 13.21 -19.09 3.57
CA LEU A 124 12.39 -18.06 2.94
C LEU A 124 12.09 -18.41 1.48
N ASN A 125 10.82 -18.66 1.17
CA ASN A 125 10.37 -18.89 -0.20
C ASN A 125 10.18 -17.54 -0.93
N PRO A 126 10.89 -17.28 -2.05
CA PRO A 126 10.77 -16.03 -2.81
C PRO A 126 9.35 -15.68 -3.24
N GLU A 127 8.51 -16.67 -3.56
CA GLU A 127 7.11 -16.45 -3.95
C GLU A 127 6.24 -16.00 -2.77
N ARG A 128 6.56 -16.46 -1.55
CA ARG A 128 5.88 -15.97 -0.34
C ARG A 128 6.26 -14.52 -0.05
N ILE A 129 7.54 -14.18 -0.19
CA ILE A 129 8.02 -12.80 -0.03
C ILE A 129 7.40 -11.89 -1.07
N ARG A 130 7.41 -12.30 -2.35
CA ARG A 130 6.76 -11.54 -3.43
C ARG A 130 5.29 -11.24 -3.11
N LYS A 131 4.52 -12.26 -2.67
CA LYS A 131 3.12 -12.09 -2.27
C LYS A 131 2.94 -11.15 -1.08
N PHE A 132 3.82 -11.24 -0.09
CA PHE A 132 3.84 -10.33 1.05
C PHE A 132 4.09 -8.89 0.61
N LEU A 133 5.13 -8.63 -0.18
CA LEU A 133 5.48 -7.29 -0.66
C LEU A 133 4.37 -6.67 -1.52
N MET A 134 3.73 -7.46 -2.38
CA MET A 134 2.58 -6.99 -3.16
C MET A 134 1.43 -6.51 -2.28
N ARG A 135 1.15 -7.25 -1.19
CA ARG A 135 0.09 -6.91 -0.24
C ARG A 135 0.44 -5.66 0.56
N GLU A 136 1.65 -5.62 1.12
CA GLU A 136 2.04 -4.56 2.06
C GLU A 136 2.32 -3.22 1.38
N LEU A 137 2.92 -3.25 0.19
CA LEU A 137 3.37 -2.04 -0.51
C LEU A 137 2.40 -1.59 -1.60
N ASN A 138 1.26 -2.28 -1.73
CA ASN A 138 0.27 -2.07 -2.80
C ASN A 138 0.89 -2.09 -4.21
N ALA A 139 1.92 -2.92 -4.38
CA ALA A 139 2.65 -3.01 -5.63
C ALA A 139 1.90 -3.89 -6.61
N SER A 140 1.72 -3.42 -7.85
CA SER A 140 1.11 -4.26 -8.88
C SER A 140 2.03 -5.45 -9.20
N ASN A 141 1.44 -6.60 -9.50
CA ASN A 141 2.13 -7.87 -9.71
C ASN A 141 3.20 -7.83 -10.84
N LYS A 142 3.23 -6.75 -11.65
CA LYS A 142 4.21 -6.53 -12.72
C LYS A 142 5.47 -5.76 -12.29
N LYS A 143 5.57 -5.34 -11.01
CA LYS A 143 6.65 -4.44 -10.53
C LYS A 143 7.59 -5.06 -9.49
N VAL A 144 7.34 -6.30 -9.04
CA VAL A 144 8.19 -6.95 -8.01
C VAL A 144 9.13 -7.94 -8.66
N ILE A 145 10.42 -7.64 -8.62
CA ILE A 145 11.49 -8.43 -9.23
C ILE A 145 12.27 -9.15 -8.12
N HIS A 146 12.54 -10.44 -8.29
CA HIS A 146 13.55 -11.12 -7.47
C HIS A 146 14.90 -10.90 -8.13
N GLY A 147 15.74 -10.06 -7.52
CA GLY A 147 16.97 -9.54 -8.13
C GLY A 147 17.35 -8.17 -7.57
N GLU A 148 18.39 -7.59 -8.14
CA GLU A 148 18.96 -6.31 -7.68
C GLU A 148 18.75 -5.22 -8.73
N ILE A 149 18.42 -4.00 -8.28
CA ILE A 149 18.41 -2.83 -9.14
C ILE A 149 19.85 -2.30 -9.22
N ARG A 150 20.47 -2.37 -10.39
CA ARG A 150 21.82 -1.88 -10.65
C ARG A 150 21.78 -0.66 -11.56
N PHE A 151 22.70 0.27 -11.34
CA PHE A 151 22.85 1.46 -12.18
C PHE A 151 24.14 1.40 -12.96
N SER A 152 24.04 1.74 -14.25
CA SER A 152 25.21 2.08 -15.03
C SER A 152 25.65 3.49 -14.61
N PRO A 153 26.96 3.73 -14.42
CA PRO A 153 27.50 5.08 -14.25
C PRO A 153 27.24 5.96 -15.48
#